data_AF-A0A432SRD4-F1
#
_entry.id   AF-A0A432SRD4-F1
#
_cell.length_a   1.000
_cell.length_b   1.000
_cell.length_c   1.000
_cell.angle_alpha   90.00
_cell.angle_beta   90.00
_cell.angle_gamma   90.00
#
_symmetry.space_group_name_H-M   'P 1'
#
loop_
_entity.id
_entity.type
_entity.pdbx_description
1 polymer ?
#
loop_
_entity_poly.entity_id
_entity_poly.type
_entity_poly.pdbx_seq_one_letter_code
_entity_poly.pdbx_strand_id
1 'polypeptide(L)'
;MSFWALFFQYAFILTYIVVGFIVAFEAVLCMSGSKFAIKWVRRLYSLRGFMISVYLFYPMLWLVYLFLEVIPYYLGGSDKLTKFDIPMMLYRIFPEECDECDTEK
;
A
#
# COMPACT_ATOMS: atom_id res chain seq x y z
N MET A 1 -26.71 12.69 -24.70
CA MET A 1 -26.55 11.68 -23.63
C MET A 1 -25.09 11.29 -23.35
N SER A 2 -24.07 11.99 -23.87
CA SER A 2 -22.65 11.62 -23.69
C SER A 2 -21.99 12.21 -22.43
N PHE A 3 -22.49 13.34 -21.92
CA PHE A 3 -21.86 14.06 -20.81
C PHE A 3 -21.84 13.25 -19.51
N TRP A 4 -22.98 12.65 -19.12
CA TRP A 4 -23.09 11.86 -17.90
C TRP A 4 -22.19 10.62 -17.92
N ALA A 5 -22.08 9.93 -19.05
CA ALA A 5 -21.19 8.78 -19.19
C ALA A 5 -19.72 9.17 -19.02
N LEU A 6 -19.28 10.25 -19.67
CA LEU A 6 -17.91 10.77 -19.52
C LEU A 6 -17.65 11.25 -18.09
N PHE A 7 -18.60 11.96 -17.48
CA PHE A 7 -18.50 12.44 -16.11
C PHE A 7 -18.26 11.29 -15.12
N PHE A 8 -19.10 10.25 -15.16
CA PHE A 8 -18.93 9.09 -14.29
C PHE A 8 -17.63 8.35 -14.59
N GLN A 9 -17.26 8.18 -15.87
CA GLN A 9 -16.00 7.55 -16.24
C GLN A 9 -14.79 8.27 -15.63
N TYR A 10 -14.70 9.59 -15.80
CA TYR A 10 -13.61 10.37 -15.21
C TYR A 10 -13.65 10.38 -13.69
N ALA A 11 -14.84 10.45 -13.08
CA ALA A 11 -14.98 10.37 -11.63
C ALA A 11 -14.45 9.05 -11.08
N PHE A 12 -14.82 7.91 -11.68
CA PHE A 12 -14.32 6.59 -11.27
C PHE A 12 -12.80 6.46 -11.43
N ILE A 13 -12.25 6.95 -12.54
CA ILE A 13 -10.80 6.94 -12.78
C ILE A 13 -10.08 7.77 -11.70
N LEU A 14 -10.59 8.96 -11.40
CA LEU A 14 -10.00 9.87 -10.43
C LEU A 14 -10.09 9.31 -9.02
N THR A 15 -11.23 8.71 -8.64
CA THR A 15 -11.38 7.98 -7.37
C THR A 15 -10.41 6.82 -7.28
N TYR A 16 -10.26 6.02 -8.34
CA TYR A 16 -9.32 4.90 -8.36
C TYR A 16 -7.87 5.37 -8.16
N ILE A 17 -7.46 6.45 -8.84
CA ILE A 17 -6.13 7.05 -8.70
C ILE A 17 -5.91 7.55 -7.27
N VAL A 18 -6.86 8.31 -6.70
CA VAL A 18 -6.72 8.89 -5.36
C VAL A 18 -6.67 7.79 -4.29
N VAL A 19 -7.58 6.82 -4.34
CA VAL A 19 -7.62 5.71 -3.38
C VAL A 19 -6.36 4.85 -3.52
N GLY A 20 -5.96 4.51 -4.75
CA GLY A 20 -4.77 3.71 -4.97
C GLY A 20 -3.49 4.40 -4.53
N PHE A 21 -3.42 5.73 -4.67
CA PHE A 21 -2.31 6.53 -4.15
C PHE A 21 -2.26 6.48 -2.62
N ILE A 22 -3.39 6.68 -1.94
CA ILE A 22 -3.47 6.61 -0.47
C ILE A 22 -2.99 5.24 0.04
N VAL A 23 -3.52 4.15 -0.54
CA VAL A 23 -3.14 2.77 -0.18
C VAL A 23 -1.65 2.52 -0.46
N ALA A 24 -1.14 3.00 -1.59
CA ALA A 24 0.27 2.83 -1.95
C ALA A 24 1.20 3.55 -0.95
N PHE A 25 0.86 4.76 -0.51
CA PHE A 25 1.60 5.49 0.51
C PHE A 25 1.61 4.76 1.85
N GLU A 26 0.46 4.29 2.29
CA GLU A 26 0.34 3.54 3.54
C GLU A 26 1.18 2.26 3.50
N ALA A 27 1.12 1.52 2.40
CA ALA A 27 1.88 0.30 2.25
C ALA A 27 3.39 0.57 2.25
N VAL A 28 3.88 1.57 1.50
CA VAL A 28 5.32 1.93 1.51
C VAL A 28 5.77 2.42 2.90
N LEU A 29 4.94 3.21 3.60
CA LEU A 29 5.22 3.64 4.98
C LEU A 29 5.21 2.48 5.98
N CYS A 30 4.39 1.47 5.75
CA CYS A 30 4.41 0.24 6.55
C CYS A 30 5.68 -0.58 6.28
N MET A 31 6.15 -0.63 5.02
CA MET A 31 7.42 -1.29 4.68
C MET A 31 8.61 -0.62 5.40
N SER A 32 8.65 0.71 5.47
CA SER A 32 9.69 1.45 6.21
C SER A 32 9.57 1.30 7.73
N GLY A 33 8.50 0.69 8.23
CA GLY A 33 8.32 0.37 9.66
C GLY A 33 7.69 1.51 10.47
N SER A 34 7.00 2.45 9.82
CA SER A 34 6.30 3.54 10.51
C SER A 34 5.20 3.00 11.42
N LYS A 35 5.36 3.17 12.74
CA LYS A 35 4.38 2.73 13.76
C LYS A 35 3.00 3.37 13.57
N PHE A 36 2.96 4.60 13.06
CA PHE A 36 1.70 5.29 12.78
C PHE A 36 0.95 4.65 11.63
N ALA A 37 1.63 4.39 10.51
CA ALA A 37 1.02 3.76 9.35
C ALA A 37 0.52 2.35 9.68
N ILE A 38 1.31 1.56 10.41
CA ILE A 38 0.92 0.22 10.85
C ILE A 38 -0.37 0.26 11.69
N LYS A 39 -0.44 1.16 12.68
CA LYS A 39 -1.63 1.31 13.53
C LYS A 39 -2.85 1.77 12.75
N TRP A 40 -2.66 2.62 11.75
CA TRP A 40 -3.72 3.16 10.92
C TRP A 40 -4.30 2.10 9.98
N VAL A 41 -3.45 1.36 9.27
CA VAL A 41 -3.87 0.26 8.40
C VAL A 41 -4.58 -0.84 9.19
N ARG A 42 -4.04 -1.21 10.36
CA ARG A 42 -4.66 -2.23 11.24
C ARG A 42 -6.06 -1.84 11.75
N ARG A 43 -6.36 -0.54 11.83
CA ARG A 43 -7.69 -0.06 12.24
C ARG A 43 -8.72 -0.09 11.11
N LEU A 44 -8.28 0.07 9.86
CA LEU A 44 -9.18 0.27 8.72
C LEU A 44 -9.37 -0.98 7.87
N TYR A 45 -8.37 -1.86 7.81
CA TYR A 45 -8.40 -3.05 6.98
C TYR A 45 -8.28 -4.32 7.80
N SER A 46 -8.90 -5.40 7.31
CA SER A 46 -8.55 -6.78 7.67
C SER A 46 -7.42 -7.28 6.79
N LEU A 47 -6.69 -8.33 7.19
CA LEU A 47 -5.57 -8.89 6.40
C LEU A 47 -5.98 -9.21 4.96
N ARG A 48 -7.13 -9.88 4.76
CA ARG A 48 -7.62 -10.21 3.41
C ARG A 48 -7.96 -8.96 2.60
N GLY A 49 -8.62 -7.98 3.22
CA GLY A 49 -8.97 -6.72 2.55
C GLY A 49 -7.73 -5.93 2.14
N PHE A 50 -6.73 -5.86 3.00
CA PHE A 50 -5.48 -5.16 2.71
C PHE A 50 -4.67 -5.88 1.62
N MET A 51 -4.57 -7.21 1.64
CA MET A 51 -3.92 -7.97 0.57
C MET A 51 -4.57 -7.71 -0.80
N ILE A 52 -5.91 -7.71 -0.86
CA ILE A 52 -6.62 -7.42 -2.11
C ILE A 52 -6.32 -6.00 -2.59
N SER A 53 -6.34 -5.01 -1.69
CA SER A 53 -5.99 -3.62 -2.02
C SER A 53 -4.55 -3.51 -2.54
N VAL A 54 -3.59 -4.14 -1.85
CA VAL A 54 -2.18 -4.17 -2.26
C VAL A 54 -2.01 -4.81 -3.64
N TYR A 55 -2.74 -5.89 -3.93
CA TYR A 55 -2.71 -6.56 -5.22
C TYR A 55 -3.35 -5.70 -6.32
N LEU A 56 -4.52 -5.10 -6.05
CA LEU A 56 -5.25 -4.25 -7.01
C LEU A 56 -4.47 -2.98 -7.38
N PHE A 57 -3.77 -2.40 -6.41
CA PHE A 57 -3.01 -1.15 -6.56
C PHE A 57 -1.50 -1.38 -6.68
N TYR A 58 -1.06 -2.61 -6.96
CA TYR A 58 0.34 -2.96 -7.15
C TYR A 58 1.12 -2.02 -8.09
N PRO A 59 0.61 -1.61 -9.27
CA PRO A 59 1.34 -0.67 -10.13
C PRO A 59 1.53 0.71 -9.48
N MET A 60 0.56 1.20 -8.69
CA MET A 60 0.71 2.46 -7.96
C MET A 60 1.68 2.33 -6.79
N LEU A 61 1.67 1.19 -6.11
CA LEU A 61 2.61 0.84 -5.05
C LEU A 61 4.07 0.97 -5.53
N TRP A 62 4.35 0.42 -6.70
CA TRP A 62 5.68 0.50 -7.31
C TRP A 62 6.08 1.93 -7.66
N LEU A 63 5.10 2.71 -8.16
CA LEU A 63 5.27 4.12 -8.48
C LEU A 63 5.63 4.94 -7.23
N VAL A 64 4.87 4.77 -6.14
CA VAL A 64 5.12 5.45 -4.87
C VAL A 64 6.45 5.01 -4.24
N TYR A 65 6.78 3.72 -4.29
CA TYR A 65 8.07 3.22 -3.83
C TYR A 65 9.24 3.88 -4.59
N LEU A 66 9.11 4.02 -5.92
CA LEU A 66 10.11 4.73 -6.72
C LEU A 66 10.26 6.20 -6.24
N PHE A 67 9.14 6.90 -6.02
CA PHE A 67 9.18 8.29 -5.56
C PHE A 67 9.72 8.46 -4.13
N LEU A 68 9.35 7.58 -3.20
CA LEU A 68 9.67 7.74 -1.76
C LEU A 68 10.95 7.07 -1.32
N GLU A 69 11.45 6.07 -2.05
CA GLU A 69 12.67 5.34 -1.67
C GLU A 69 13.76 5.55 -2.72
N VAL A 70 13.46 5.36 -4.01
CA VAL A 70 14.48 5.41 -5.07
C VAL A 70 14.97 6.84 -5.31
N ILE A 71 14.07 7.81 -5.46
CA ILE A 71 14.46 9.21 -5.67
C ILE A 71 15.28 9.80 -4.51
N PRO A 72 14.86 9.71 -3.23
CA PRO A 72 15.65 10.25 -2.13
C PRO A 72 16.98 9.53 -1.93
N TYR A 73 17.07 8.24 -2.27
CA TYR A 73 18.35 7.54 -2.30
C TYR A 73 19.32 8.16 -3.32
N TYR A 74 18.86 8.43 -4.55
CA TYR A 74 19.68 9.12 -5.57
C TYR A 74 20.01 10.57 -5.20
N LEU A 75 19.15 11.24 -4.44
CA LEU A 75 19.38 12.61 -3.95
C LEU A 75 20.24 12.68 -2.68
N GLY A 76 20.72 11.53 -2.16
CA GLY A 76 21.58 11.46 -0.98
C GLY A 76 20.87 11.73 0.35
N GLY A 77 19.54 11.62 0.38
CA GLY A 77 18.73 11.88 1.57
C GLY A 77 18.57 10.67 2.51
N SER A 78 18.91 9.46 2.06
CA SER A 78 18.77 8.24 2.85
C SER A 78 19.92 7.24 2.61
N ASP A 79 20.58 6.81 3.69
CA ASP A 79 21.66 5.80 3.64
C ASP A 79 21.14 4.35 3.55
N LYS A 80 19.83 4.13 3.73
CA LYS A 80 19.23 2.79 3.77
C LYS A 80 18.04 2.71 2.82
N LEU A 81 18.16 1.87 1.80
CA LEU A 81 17.04 1.52 0.92
C LEU A 81 16.10 0.58 1.69
N THR A 82 14.84 0.95 1.89
CA THR A 82 13.85 0.01 2.42
C THR A 82 13.62 -1.09 1.38
N LYS A 83 13.77 -2.36 1.75
CA LYS A 83 13.47 -3.47 0.84
C LYS A 83 11.97 -3.54 0.54
N PHE A 84 11.63 -3.73 -0.73
CA PHE A 84 10.26 -3.94 -1.16
C PHE A 84 9.80 -5.36 -0.80
N ASP A 85 9.41 -5.56 0.47
CA ASP A 85 9.01 -6.85 1.02
C ASP A 85 7.55 -6.80 1.52
N ILE A 86 6.60 -7.10 0.62
CA ILE A 86 5.17 -7.23 0.94
C ILE A 86 4.88 -8.27 2.04
N PRO A 87 5.42 -9.50 2.03
CA PRO A 87 5.10 -10.47 3.07
C PRO A 87 5.59 -10.03 4.45
N MET A 88 6.78 -9.42 4.52
CA MET A 88 7.33 -8.88 5.77
C MET A 88 6.49 -7.71 6.29
N MET A 89 5.98 -6.87 5.39
CA MET A 89 5.05 -5.79 5.74
C MET A 89 3.75 -6.35 6.31
N LEU A 90 3.14 -7.34 5.66
CA LEU A 90 1.90 -7.97 6.14
C LEU A 90 2.07 -8.59 7.53
N TYR A 91 3.14 -9.35 7.74
CA TYR A 91 3.47 -9.95 9.04
C TYR A 91 3.63 -8.88 10.14
N ARG A 92 4.23 -7.73 9.82
CA ARG A 92 4.35 -6.62 10.78
C ARG A 92 3.02 -5.97 11.16
N ILE A 93 2.06 -5.93 10.23
CA ILE A 93 0.75 -5.29 10.46
C ILE A 93 -0.20 -6.25 11.19
N PHE A 94 -0.19 -7.52 10.78
CA PHE A 94 -1.12 -8.55 11.23
C PHE A 94 -0.38 -9.84 11.66
N PRO A 95 0.44 -9.79 12.72
CA PRO A 95 1.18 -10.98 13.16
C PRO A 95 0.25 -12.11 13.61
N GLU A 96 -0.78 -11.79 14.39
CA GLU A 96 -1.73 -12.78 14.96
C GLU A 96 -2.53 -13.53 13.89
N GLU A 97 -3.01 -12.81 12.86
CA GLU A 97 -3.78 -13.42 11.75
C GLU A 97 -2.88 -14.25 10.81
N CYS A 98 -1.57 -13.98 10.77
CA CYS A 98 -0.60 -14.79 10.04
C CYS A 98 -0.25 -16.08 10.80
N ASP A 99 -0.11 -16.02 12.12
CA ASP A 99 0.24 -17.17 12.97
C ASP A 99 -0.89 -18.22 13.03
N GLU A 100 -2.16 -17.80 12.88
CA GLU A 100 -3.31 -18.70 12.75
C GLU A 100 -3.28 -19.55 11.46
N CYS A 101 -2.61 -19.08 10.39
CA CYS A 101 -2.50 -19.85 9.14
C CYS A 101 -1.49 -21.01 9.22
N ASP A 102 -0.52 -20.96 10.14
CA ASP A 102 0.49 -22.03 10.30
C ASP A 102 0.04 -23.15 11.26
N THR A 103 -1.00 -22.91 12.07
CA THR A 103 -1.55 -23.90 13.01
C THR A 103 -2.62 -24.82 12.41
N GLU A 104 -3.09 -24.57 11.19
CA GLU A 104 -4.03 -25.43 10.45
C GLU A 104 -3.36 -26.44 9.49
N LYS A 105 -2.05 -26.73 9.64
CA LYS A 105 -1.34 -27.76 8.86
C LYS A 105 -1.01 -29.02 9.65
#